data_AF-A0A0F4G4R6-F1
#
_entry.id   AF-A0A0F4G4R6-F1
#
_cell.length_a   1.000
_cell.length_b   1.000
_cell.length_c   1.000
_cell.angle_alpha   90.00
_cell.angle_beta   90.00
_cell.angle_gamma   90.00
#
_symmetry.space_group_name_H-M   'P 1'
#
loop_
_entity.id
_entity.type
_entity.pdbx_description
1 polymer ?
#
loop_
_entity_poly.entity_id
_entity_poly.type
_entity_poly.pdbx_seq_one_letter_code
_entity_poly.pdbx_strand_id
1 'polypeptide(L)'
;MAKRKVSKPAITHSLQHIPVRHIIMQRSQITGKDCPFPEVAESLEPFIKTRQETTAIRHSLQSTLPLSTIQVSQPITPEEIKPSRLVGVRRAYYRALQAHNAAQAKYAAVKEELAQLSAAGEQDAPTEADAGSNFLTDSYIPLIRQREKQRKLLVIDKALTKVTQVGGEVIAESFDSVAAREVGDLPGLPSATLSADREDSEYDLLRLKKAILSTRQQISEHEKHSARAKKQIEGHGVEVDGQADLKALQKTHMALTMWMESQLGLIGDVEAPTPKAADTTGNANGAPEFTIRDVEELYDTYLSARTRLLQLVAHPTSPGPHSPPPSFIDSRAQNPSESTTHATNDQHPLLTPSVLALPYLHPLLTANTTTSNLTRQTSHLRRTLAQSELRTQELLGRLADESHLLPPGFPRGGKAWRDAGREAGAKTREVAMGRVEKGLEFVEMAEGVVREVEGEMSGLC
;
A
#
# COMPACT_ATOMS: atom_id res chain seq x y z
N MET A 1 -61.62 25.30 -43.85
CA MET A 1 -60.66 24.17 -43.91
C MET A 1 -59.46 24.54 -43.03
N ALA A 2 -58.91 23.77 -42.10
CA ALA A 2 -59.18 22.44 -41.58
C ALA A 2 -58.74 22.43 -40.10
N LYS A 3 -59.54 21.77 -39.25
CA LYS A 3 -59.27 21.50 -37.83
C LYS A 3 -58.26 20.35 -37.73
N ARG A 4 -57.25 20.45 -36.86
CA ARG A 4 -56.55 19.27 -36.30
C ARG A 4 -56.66 19.30 -34.78
N LYS A 5 -57.65 18.56 -34.28
CA LYS A 5 -57.78 18.11 -32.89
C LYS A 5 -56.73 17.03 -32.66
N VAL A 6 -55.86 17.21 -31.67
CA VAL A 6 -55.01 16.14 -31.15
C VAL A 6 -55.66 15.61 -29.88
N SER A 7 -55.91 14.30 -29.92
CA SER A 7 -56.62 13.49 -28.94
C SER A 7 -55.76 13.25 -27.70
N LYS A 8 -56.31 13.49 -26.51
CA LYS A 8 -55.74 13.03 -25.22
C LYS A 8 -56.37 11.67 -24.87
N PRO A 9 -55.59 10.62 -24.56
CA PRO A 9 -56.16 9.42 -23.97
C PRO A 9 -56.40 9.61 -22.47
N ALA A 10 -57.66 9.45 -22.05
CA ALA A 10 -58.07 9.32 -20.66
C ALA A 10 -57.77 7.89 -20.19
N ILE A 11 -56.86 7.73 -19.23
CA ILE A 11 -56.64 6.48 -18.52
C ILE A 11 -57.49 6.55 -17.25
N THR A 12 -58.66 5.93 -17.29
CA THR A 12 -59.50 5.65 -16.13
C THR A 12 -58.95 4.43 -15.41
N HIS A 13 -58.24 4.62 -14.30
CA HIS A 13 -57.95 3.53 -13.37
C HIS A 13 -59.17 3.30 -12.47
N SER A 14 -59.86 2.21 -12.75
CA SER A 14 -60.88 1.59 -11.91
C SER A 14 -60.26 1.11 -10.60
N LEU A 15 -60.64 1.75 -9.48
CA LEU A 15 -60.38 1.25 -8.13
C LEU A 15 -61.39 0.13 -7.84
N GLN A 16 -61.02 -1.11 -8.15
CA GLN A 16 -61.72 -2.28 -7.61
C GLN A 16 -61.26 -2.50 -6.16
N HIS A 17 -62.20 -2.30 -5.25
CA HIS A 17 -62.13 -2.70 -3.86
C HIS A 17 -61.91 -4.21 -3.76
N ILE A 18 -60.72 -4.64 -3.35
CA ILE A 18 -60.46 -6.03 -2.94
C ILE A 18 -60.76 -6.12 -1.43
N PRO A 19 -61.72 -6.94 -0.99
CA PRO A 19 -61.96 -7.16 0.44
C PRO A 19 -60.82 -8.00 1.02
N VAL A 20 -60.10 -7.43 1.99
CA VAL A 20 -59.11 -8.12 2.82
C VAL A 20 -59.84 -9.16 3.66
N ARG A 21 -59.85 -10.41 3.22
CA ARG A 21 -60.19 -11.55 4.08
C ARG A 21 -59.14 -11.64 5.18
N HIS A 22 -59.57 -11.36 6.41
CA HIS A 22 -58.86 -11.73 7.63
C HIS A 22 -58.62 -13.25 7.63
N ILE A 23 -57.43 -13.67 7.22
CA ILE A 23 -56.93 -15.01 7.50
C ILE A 23 -56.47 -14.97 8.96
N ILE A 24 -57.37 -15.36 9.86
CA ILE A 24 -56.99 -15.80 11.20
C ILE A 24 -56.20 -17.09 11.01
N MET A 25 -54.88 -16.97 10.84
CA MET A 25 -53.99 -18.11 11.04
C MET A 25 -54.02 -18.45 12.52
N GLN A 26 -54.87 -19.41 12.86
CA GLN A 26 -54.73 -20.19 14.08
C GLN A 26 -53.30 -20.71 14.12
N ARG A 27 -52.57 -20.21 15.11
CA ARG A 27 -51.13 -20.36 15.23
C ARG A 27 -50.88 -21.62 16.06
N SER A 28 -50.68 -22.74 15.39
CA SER A 28 -50.27 -23.98 16.03
C SER A 28 -48.92 -23.75 16.72
N GLN A 29 -48.91 -23.88 18.05
CA GLN A 29 -47.67 -24.03 18.80
C GLN A 29 -47.14 -25.43 18.46
N ILE A 30 -46.01 -25.51 17.76
CA ILE A 30 -45.32 -26.78 17.54
C ILE A 30 -44.66 -27.12 18.88
N THR A 31 -45.39 -27.82 19.74
CA THR A 31 -44.79 -28.50 20.89
C THR A 31 -43.92 -29.63 20.35
N GLY A 32 -42.70 -29.82 20.87
CA GLY A 32 -41.64 -30.71 20.35
C GLY A 32 -41.94 -32.22 20.28
N LYS A 33 -43.19 -32.65 20.12
CA LYS A 33 -43.61 -34.04 19.95
C LYS A 33 -43.73 -34.49 18.49
N ASP A 34 -43.61 -33.59 17.51
CA ASP A 34 -43.75 -33.90 16.08
C ASP A 34 -42.44 -33.80 15.28
N CYS A 35 -41.27 -33.87 15.95
CA CYS A 35 -39.98 -33.89 15.26
C CYS A 35 -39.57 -35.35 14.95
N PRO A 36 -39.17 -35.69 13.71
CA PRO A 36 -38.81 -37.04 13.30
C PRO A 36 -37.54 -37.59 13.99
N PHE A 37 -36.83 -36.76 14.76
CA PHE A 37 -35.63 -37.12 15.53
C PHE A 37 -35.65 -36.47 16.92
N PRO A 38 -36.09 -37.18 17.97
CA PRO A 38 -36.25 -36.62 19.32
C PRO A 38 -34.91 -36.22 19.98
N GLU A 39 -33.83 -36.96 19.71
CA GLU A 39 -32.48 -36.69 20.24
C GLU A 39 -31.89 -35.35 19.72
N VAL A 40 -32.23 -34.98 18.48
CA VAL A 40 -31.87 -33.69 17.90
C VAL A 40 -32.73 -32.57 18.48
N ALA A 41 -33.98 -32.85 18.83
CA ALA A 41 -34.86 -31.87 19.47
C ALA A 41 -34.40 -31.55 20.91
N GLU A 42 -33.97 -32.56 21.69
CA GLU A 42 -33.44 -32.37 23.05
C GLU A 42 -32.13 -31.57 23.05
N SER A 43 -31.22 -31.82 22.09
CA SER A 43 -29.97 -31.06 21.97
C SER A 43 -30.18 -29.61 21.51
N LEU A 44 -31.28 -29.32 20.81
CA LEU A 44 -31.61 -27.97 20.34
C LEU A 44 -32.56 -27.23 21.29
N GLU A 45 -33.21 -27.90 22.25
CA GLU A 45 -34.09 -27.30 23.25
C GLU A 45 -33.49 -26.08 23.97
N PRO A 46 -32.23 -26.10 24.47
CA PRO A 46 -31.62 -24.92 25.10
C PRO A 46 -31.37 -23.75 24.12
N PHE A 47 -31.40 -23.98 22.81
CA PHE A 47 -31.17 -22.97 21.77
C PHE A 47 -32.46 -22.51 21.09
N ILE A 48 -33.55 -23.27 21.21
CA ILE A 48 -34.87 -22.92 20.65
C ILE A 48 -35.62 -22.05 21.67
N LYS A 49 -35.44 -20.73 21.54
CA LYS A 49 -36.17 -19.75 22.35
C LYS A 49 -37.62 -19.60 21.89
N THR A 50 -38.52 -19.34 22.82
CA THR A 50 -39.92 -19.08 22.48
C THR A 50 -40.05 -17.79 21.64
N ARG A 51 -41.12 -17.70 20.84
CA ARG A 51 -41.38 -16.49 20.04
C ARG A 51 -41.51 -15.23 20.91
N GLN A 52 -41.99 -15.38 22.14
CA GLN A 52 -42.12 -14.27 23.10
C GLN A 52 -40.74 -13.83 23.63
N GLU A 53 -39.88 -14.77 24.03
CA GLU A 53 -38.52 -14.46 24.48
C GLU A 53 -37.69 -13.84 23.36
N THR A 54 -37.78 -14.35 22.14
CA THR A 54 -37.08 -13.76 20.99
C THR A 54 -37.58 -12.34 20.69
N THR A 55 -38.88 -12.05 20.86
CA THR A 55 -39.39 -10.68 20.75
C THR A 55 -38.95 -9.78 21.91
N ALA A 56 -38.89 -10.30 23.13
CA ALA A 56 -38.41 -9.56 24.31
C ALA A 56 -36.91 -9.25 24.19
N ILE A 57 -36.11 -10.20 23.74
CA ILE A 57 -34.69 -10.02 23.42
C ILE A 57 -34.54 -8.99 22.30
N ARG A 58 -35.36 -9.05 21.24
CA ARG A 58 -35.31 -8.05 20.16
C ARG A 58 -35.64 -6.65 20.67
N HIS A 59 -36.66 -6.49 21.52
CA HIS A 59 -36.99 -5.20 22.14
C HIS A 59 -35.89 -4.71 23.08
N SER A 60 -35.31 -5.60 23.90
CA SER A 60 -34.18 -5.29 24.78
C SER A 60 -32.95 -4.86 23.97
N LEU A 61 -32.62 -5.58 22.90
CA LEU A 61 -31.52 -5.22 21.99
C LEU A 61 -31.80 -3.91 21.25
N GLN A 62 -33.04 -3.65 20.83
CA GLN A 62 -33.43 -2.36 20.24
C GLN A 62 -33.34 -1.20 21.24
N SER A 63 -33.53 -1.45 22.54
CA SER A 63 -33.38 -0.43 23.58
C SER A 63 -31.92 -0.15 23.97
N THR A 64 -31.06 -1.16 23.87
CA THR A 64 -29.65 -1.10 24.29
C THR A 64 -28.70 -0.74 23.15
N LEU A 65 -29.06 -1.07 21.91
CA LEU A 65 -28.30 -0.69 20.72
C LEU A 65 -28.92 0.57 20.11
N PRO A 66 -28.15 1.65 19.91
CA PRO A 66 -28.59 2.80 19.13
C PRO A 66 -28.54 2.44 17.63
N LEU A 67 -29.32 1.44 17.21
CA LEU A 67 -29.68 1.29 15.80
C LEU A 67 -30.71 2.37 15.50
N SER A 68 -30.19 3.56 15.24
CA SER A 68 -30.85 4.58 14.43
C SER A 68 -31.44 3.90 13.20
N THR A 69 -32.75 3.73 13.27
CA THR A 69 -33.62 3.20 12.26
C THR A 69 -33.27 3.81 10.91
N ILE A 70 -33.01 2.93 9.95
CA ILE A 70 -33.10 3.21 8.52
C ILE A 70 -34.57 3.55 8.24
N GLN A 71 -34.99 4.76 8.58
CA GLN A 71 -36.20 5.38 8.06
C GLN A 71 -35.74 6.38 7.00
N VAL A 72 -35.64 5.89 5.77
CA VAL A 72 -35.15 6.61 4.58
C VAL A 72 -36.17 7.64 4.06
N SER A 73 -37.29 7.87 4.75
CA SER A 73 -38.42 8.62 4.20
C SER A 73 -38.79 9.90 4.95
N GLN A 74 -38.04 10.34 5.97
CA GLN A 74 -38.35 11.59 6.67
C GLN A 74 -37.19 12.59 6.55
N PRO A 75 -37.40 13.76 5.90
CA PRO A 75 -36.38 14.79 5.82
C PRO A 75 -36.19 15.41 7.20
N ILE A 76 -35.13 15.00 7.90
CA ILE A 76 -34.73 15.61 9.16
C ILE A 76 -34.15 16.98 8.81
N THR A 77 -34.78 18.04 9.34
CA THR A 77 -34.27 19.41 9.23
C THR A 77 -32.95 19.53 10.00
N PRO A 78 -31.94 20.23 9.46
CA PRO A 78 -30.57 20.19 9.96
C PRO A 78 -30.34 20.85 11.33
N GLU A 79 -31.36 21.49 11.93
CA GLU A 79 -31.22 22.23 13.19
C GLU A 79 -31.36 21.39 14.46
N GLU A 80 -31.89 20.16 14.39
CA GLU A 80 -32.25 19.41 15.62
C GLU A 80 -31.21 18.36 16.06
N ILE A 81 -30.13 18.16 15.29
CA ILE A 81 -29.11 17.14 15.60
C ILE A 81 -28.06 17.72 16.55
N LYS A 82 -28.20 17.47 17.85
CA LYS A 82 -27.17 17.83 18.85
C LYS A 82 -25.85 17.11 18.54
N PRO A 83 -24.78 17.82 18.15
CA PRO A 83 -23.54 17.22 17.63
C PRO A 83 -22.71 16.51 18.71
N SER A 84 -23.02 16.73 19.99
CA SER A 84 -22.35 16.08 21.12
C SER A 84 -22.66 14.59 21.27
N ARG A 85 -23.73 14.09 20.63
CA ARG A 85 -24.10 12.66 20.66
C ARG A 85 -23.49 11.84 19.51
N LEU A 86 -22.87 12.49 18.53
CA LEU A 86 -22.27 11.80 17.39
C LEU A 86 -20.80 11.48 17.70
N VAL A 87 -20.43 10.21 17.67
CA VAL A 87 -19.06 9.73 17.90
C VAL A 87 -18.48 9.13 16.62
N GLY A 88 -17.17 9.27 16.43
CA GLY A 88 -16.42 8.64 15.34
C GLY A 88 -16.78 9.17 13.95
N VAL A 89 -16.96 8.25 12.99
CA VAL A 89 -17.16 8.54 11.57
C VAL A 89 -18.38 9.43 11.31
N ARG A 90 -19.46 9.26 12.09
CA ARG A 90 -20.68 10.08 11.94
C ARG A 90 -20.43 11.55 12.30
N ARG A 91 -19.56 11.83 13.28
CA ARG A 91 -19.13 13.19 13.64
C ARG A 91 -18.27 13.81 12.55
N ALA A 92 -17.36 13.02 11.98
CA ALA A 92 -16.53 13.46 10.87
C ALA A 92 -17.37 13.80 9.63
N TYR A 93 -18.36 12.96 9.31
CA TYR A 93 -19.30 13.22 8.22
C TYR A 93 -20.13 14.50 8.45
N TYR A 94 -20.67 14.70 9.66
CA TYR A 94 -21.40 15.92 9.98
C TYR A 94 -20.54 17.19 9.84
N ARG A 95 -19.28 17.14 10.31
CA ARG A 95 -18.31 18.24 10.12
C ARG A 95 -18.00 18.49 8.65
N ALA A 96 -17.83 17.43 7.85
CA ALA A 96 -17.60 17.56 6.42
C ALA A 96 -18.79 18.19 5.71
N LEU A 97 -20.02 17.83 6.09
CA LEU A 97 -21.25 18.41 5.54
C LEU A 97 -21.39 19.89 5.93
N GLN A 98 -21.06 20.25 7.17
CA GLN A 98 -21.03 21.64 7.63
C GLN A 98 -19.97 22.46 6.85
N ALA A 99 -18.78 21.92 6.66
CA ALA A 99 -17.71 22.56 5.89
C ALA A 99 -18.10 22.72 4.41
N HIS A 100 -18.74 21.72 3.81
CA HIS A 100 -19.25 21.79 2.45
C HIS A 100 -20.29 22.91 2.30
N ASN A 101 -21.28 22.99 3.21
CA ASN A 101 -22.28 24.05 3.17
C ASN A 101 -21.65 25.44 3.33
N ALA A 102 -20.66 25.58 4.22
CA ALA A 102 -19.92 26.83 4.38
C ALA A 102 -19.11 27.20 3.12
N ALA A 103 -18.48 26.21 2.47
CA ALA A 103 -17.76 26.42 1.21
C ALA A 103 -18.71 26.81 0.07
N GLN A 104 -19.88 26.17 -0.01
CA GLN A 104 -20.90 26.47 -1.01
C GLN A 104 -21.47 27.89 -0.82
N ALA A 105 -21.69 28.32 0.42
CA ALA A 105 -22.09 29.70 0.72
C ALA A 105 -21.02 30.73 0.30
N LYS A 106 -19.75 30.45 0.59
CA LYS A 106 -18.63 31.30 0.13
C LYS A 106 -18.53 31.37 -1.39
N TYR A 107 -18.69 30.25 -2.06
CA TYR A 107 -18.69 30.19 -3.53
C TYR A 107 -19.83 31.03 -4.11
N ALA A 108 -21.04 30.92 -3.54
CA ALA A 108 -22.17 31.74 -3.96
C ALA A 108 -21.89 33.24 -3.78
N ALA A 109 -21.33 33.64 -2.64
CA ALA A 109 -20.94 35.04 -2.38
C ALA A 109 -19.92 35.57 -3.39
N VAL A 110 -18.84 34.82 -3.64
CA VAL A 110 -17.81 35.21 -4.65
C VAL A 110 -18.40 35.28 -6.06
N LYS A 111 -19.33 34.37 -6.38
CA LYS A 111 -20.02 34.37 -7.67
C LYS A 111 -20.89 35.62 -7.83
N GLU A 112 -21.55 36.07 -6.77
CA GLU A 112 -22.34 37.31 -6.75
C GLU A 112 -21.43 38.54 -6.86
N GLU A 113 -20.30 38.58 -6.15
CA GLU A 113 -19.30 39.65 -6.29
C GLU A 113 -18.76 39.75 -7.71
N LEU A 114 -18.45 38.61 -8.35
CA LEU A 114 -18.00 38.59 -9.73
C LEU A 114 -19.08 39.10 -10.69
N ALA A 115 -20.34 38.69 -10.48
CA ALA A 115 -21.47 39.18 -11.25
C ALA A 115 -21.65 40.71 -11.10
N GLN A 116 -21.47 41.25 -9.90
CA GLN A 116 -21.51 42.68 -9.63
C GLN A 116 -20.36 43.44 -10.32
N LEU A 117 -19.14 42.90 -10.29
CA LEU A 117 -17.99 43.49 -10.98
C LEU A 117 -18.15 43.46 -12.50
N SER A 118 -18.69 42.37 -13.06
CA SER A 118 -18.98 42.30 -14.50
C SER A 118 -20.09 43.29 -14.91
N ALA A 119 -21.11 43.49 -14.08
CA ALA A 119 -22.19 44.43 -14.36
C ALA A 119 -21.74 45.89 -14.18
N ALA A 120 -20.87 46.19 -13.19
CA ALA A 120 -20.28 47.51 -13.00
C ALA A 120 -19.31 47.89 -14.13
N GLY A 121 -18.58 46.92 -14.69
CA GLY A 121 -17.70 47.12 -15.84
C GLY A 121 -18.41 47.46 -17.16
N GLU A 122 -19.72 47.19 -17.27
CA GLU A 122 -20.52 47.53 -18.46
C GLU A 122 -21.18 48.92 -18.37
N GLN A 123 -21.33 49.51 -17.18
CA GLN A 123 -22.01 50.80 -17.01
C GLN A 123 -21.07 52.03 -16.94
N ASP A 124 -19.79 51.85 -16.64
CA ASP A 124 -18.81 52.95 -16.47
C ASP A 124 -17.73 53.01 -17.58
N ALA A 125 -17.96 52.44 -18.77
CA ALA A 125 -17.02 52.57 -19.88
C ALA A 125 -17.29 53.82 -20.74
N PRO A 126 -16.53 54.93 -20.60
CA PRO A 126 -16.45 55.93 -21.66
C PRO A 126 -15.73 55.32 -22.86
N THR A 127 -16.30 55.54 -24.03
CA THR A 127 -15.88 55.10 -25.36
C THR A 127 -14.48 55.62 -25.74
N GLU A 128 -13.41 55.00 -25.23
CA GLU A 128 -12.02 55.23 -25.66
C GLU A 128 -11.28 53.88 -25.77
N ALA A 129 -11.86 52.97 -26.56
CA ALA A 129 -11.23 51.71 -26.93
C ALA A 129 -10.43 51.92 -28.22
N ASP A 130 -9.10 52.01 -28.12
CA ASP A 130 -8.16 51.50 -29.14
C ASP A 130 -6.67 51.69 -28.80
N ALA A 131 -6.29 52.48 -27.79
CA ALA A 131 -4.87 52.69 -27.43
C ALA A 131 -4.34 51.78 -26.29
N GLY A 132 -5.21 51.33 -25.36
CA GLY A 132 -4.79 50.59 -24.17
C GLY A 132 -4.68 49.06 -24.34
N SER A 133 -5.36 48.48 -25.34
CA SER A 133 -5.35 47.04 -25.61
C SER A 133 -4.01 46.56 -26.16
N ASN A 134 -3.40 47.37 -27.04
CA ASN A 134 -2.13 47.03 -27.70
C ASN A 134 -0.94 47.00 -26.72
N PHE A 135 -0.94 47.82 -25.66
CA PHE A 135 0.12 47.77 -24.65
C PHE A 135 0.09 46.46 -23.86
N LEU A 136 -1.11 45.98 -23.49
CA LEU A 136 -1.26 44.73 -22.75
C LEU A 136 -0.90 43.52 -23.62
N THR A 137 -1.26 43.53 -24.91
CA THR A 137 -0.96 42.40 -25.80
C THR A 137 0.49 42.41 -26.30
N ASP A 138 1.02 43.56 -26.73
CA ASP A 138 2.32 43.64 -27.40
C ASP A 138 3.50 43.80 -26.43
N SER A 139 3.28 44.37 -25.24
CA SER A 139 4.38 44.59 -24.29
C SER A 139 4.27 43.71 -23.04
N TYR A 140 3.07 43.54 -22.49
CA TYR A 140 2.89 42.86 -21.20
C TYR A 140 2.90 41.33 -21.31
N ILE A 141 2.23 40.75 -22.31
CA ILE A 141 2.27 39.29 -22.57
C ILE A 141 3.70 38.79 -22.84
N PRO A 142 4.51 39.39 -23.73
CA PRO A 142 5.88 38.90 -23.94
C PRO A 142 6.75 39.06 -22.68
N LEU A 143 6.54 40.11 -21.89
CA LEU A 143 7.26 40.32 -20.64
C LEU A 143 6.90 39.27 -19.57
N ILE A 144 5.63 38.84 -19.50
CA ILE A 144 5.21 37.70 -18.67
C ILE A 144 5.87 36.41 -19.16
N ARG A 145 5.84 36.13 -20.47
CA ARG A 145 6.46 34.93 -21.05
C ARG A 145 7.97 34.89 -20.80
N GLN A 146 8.64 36.04 -20.88
CA GLN A 146 10.06 36.16 -20.57
C GLN A 146 10.35 35.92 -19.08
N ARG A 147 9.55 36.48 -18.16
CA ARG A 147 9.65 36.21 -16.72
C ARG A 147 9.40 34.73 -16.41
N GLU A 148 8.45 34.09 -17.09
CA GLU A 148 8.20 32.66 -16.92
C GLU A 148 9.37 31.82 -17.44
N LYS A 149 9.94 32.17 -18.60
CA LYS A 149 11.15 31.51 -19.13
C LYS A 149 12.34 31.68 -18.18
N GLN A 150 12.53 32.87 -17.61
CA GLN A 150 13.58 33.12 -16.62
C GLN A 150 13.37 32.29 -15.35
N ARG A 151 12.13 32.17 -14.85
CA ARG A 151 11.83 31.29 -13.70
C ARG A 151 12.14 29.83 -14.02
N LYS A 152 11.76 29.34 -15.20
CA LYS A 152 12.09 27.98 -15.65
C LYS A 152 13.60 27.75 -15.71
N LEU A 153 14.35 28.70 -16.25
CA LEU A 153 15.81 28.64 -16.27
C LEU A 153 16.42 28.65 -14.87
N LEU A 154 15.91 29.46 -13.94
CA LEU A 154 16.37 29.46 -12.54
C LEU A 154 16.09 28.13 -11.84
N VAL A 155 14.97 27.46 -12.16
CA VAL A 155 14.68 26.12 -11.64
C VAL A 155 15.68 25.10 -12.19
N ILE A 156 15.99 25.17 -13.49
CA ILE A 156 16.98 24.29 -14.14
C ILE A 156 18.38 24.55 -13.53
N ASP A 157 18.78 25.80 -13.37
CA ASP A 157 20.06 26.18 -12.76
C ASP A 157 20.14 25.70 -11.30
N LYS A 158 19.06 25.85 -10.53
CA LYS A 158 18.97 25.32 -9.17
C LYS A 158 18.99 23.78 -9.13
N ALA A 159 18.43 23.12 -10.14
CA ALA A 159 18.48 21.66 -10.25
C ALA A 159 19.88 21.19 -10.66
N LEU A 160 20.54 21.88 -11.60
CA LEU A 160 21.91 21.60 -12.01
C LEU A 160 22.89 21.81 -10.87
N THR A 161 22.81 22.94 -10.15
CA THR A 161 23.66 23.19 -8.97
C THR A 161 23.48 22.13 -7.89
N LYS A 162 22.26 21.64 -7.67
CA LYS A 162 22.00 20.49 -6.78
C LYS A 162 22.61 19.19 -7.30
N VAL A 163 22.47 18.90 -8.59
CA VAL A 163 23.05 17.69 -9.20
C VAL A 163 24.57 17.77 -9.22
N THR A 164 25.18 18.94 -9.40
CA THR A 164 26.63 19.12 -9.31
C THR A 164 27.12 19.08 -7.87
N GLN A 165 26.33 19.52 -6.90
CA GLN A 165 26.68 19.43 -5.47
C GLN A 165 26.61 17.98 -4.99
N VAL A 166 25.50 17.29 -5.26
CA VAL A 166 25.31 15.87 -4.91
C VAL A 166 26.23 14.97 -5.75
N GLY A 167 26.33 15.24 -7.05
CA GLY A 167 27.21 14.51 -7.96
C GLY A 167 28.69 14.78 -7.68
N GLY A 168 29.07 15.99 -7.24
CA GLY A 168 30.43 16.32 -6.82
C GLY A 168 30.85 15.58 -5.55
N GLU A 169 29.92 15.41 -4.60
CA GLU A 169 30.12 14.60 -3.39
C GLU A 169 30.23 13.09 -3.73
N VAL A 170 29.40 12.59 -4.65
CA VAL A 170 29.41 11.18 -5.10
C VAL A 170 30.57 10.85 -6.06
N ILE A 171 31.18 11.83 -6.73
CA ILE A 171 32.41 11.64 -7.50
C ILE A 171 33.65 11.69 -6.58
N ALA A 172 33.55 12.41 -5.45
CA ALA A 172 34.61 12.45 -4.44
C ALA A 172 34.63 11.20 -3.53
N GLU A 173 33.45 10.61 -3.25
CA GLU A 173 33.33 9.33 -2.56
C GLU A 173 33.33 8.18 -3.57
N SER A 174 34.30 7.26 -3.50
CA SER A 174 34.34 6.09 -4.38
C SER A 174 33.05 5.27 -4.21
N PHE A 175 32.50 4.74 -5.31
CA PHE A 175 31.26 3.93 -5.29
C PHE A 175 31.29 2.80 -4.24
N ASP A 176 32.46 2.22 -3.96
CA ASP A 176 32.66 1.21 -2.92
C ASP A 176 32.40 1.74 -1.49
N SER A 177 32.75 3.00 -1.21
CA SER A 177 32.51 3.61 0.11
C SER A 177 31.04 3.91 0.35
N VAL A 178 30.30 4.31 -0.69
CA VAL A 178 28.85 4.54 -0.63
C VAL A 178 28.11 3.20 -0.53
N ALA A 179 28.56 2.18 -1.27
CA ALA A 179 28.01 0.82 -1.17
C ALA A 179 28.21 0.21 0.23
N ALA A 180 29.39 0.36 0.83
CA ALA A 180 29.67 -0.10 2.19
C ALA A 180 28.81 0.60 3.26
N ARG A 181 28.47 1.89 3.04
CA ARG A 181 27.63 2.67 3.98
C ARG A 181 26.16 2.29 3.93
N GLU A 182 25.60 2.11 2.73
CA GLU A 182 24.16 1.86 2.55
C GLU A 182 23.80 0.36 2.65
N VAL A 183 24.72 -0.54 2.29
CA VAL A 183 24.50 -2.00 2.31
C VAL A 183 25.08 -2.64 3.59
N GLY A 184 25.98 -1.95 4.30
CA GLY A 184 26.79 -2.53 5.38
C GLY A 184 27.88 -3.44 4.82
N ASP A 185 28.87 -3.78 5.65
CA ASP A 185 29.89 -4.78 5.29
C ASP A 185 29.19 -6.09 4.89
N LEU A 186 29.44 -6.54 3.66
CA LEU A 186 28.92 -7.81 3.17
C LEU A 186 29.25 -8.89 4.20
N PRO A 187 28.28 -9.70 4.65
CA PRO A 187 28.57 -10.79 5.57
C PRO A 187 29.66 -11.66 4.94
N GLY A 188 30.79 -11.78 5.64
CA GLY A 188 31.94 -12.51 5.16
C GLY A 188 31.50 -13.86 4.62
N LEU A 189 31.84 -14.10 3.34
CA LEU A 189 31.54 -15.37 2.68
C LEU A 189 31.91 -16.51 3.65
N PRO A 190 31.00 -17.45 3.95
CA PRO A 190 31.32 -18.54 4.84
C PRO A 190 32.53 -19.27 4.26
N SER A 191 33.65 -19.16 4.98
CA SER A 191 34.90 -19.83 4.65
C SER A 191 34.58 -21.30 4.43
N ALA A 192 34.93 -21.77 3.24
CA ALA A 192 34.66 -23.10 2.75
C ALA A 192 35.02 -24.18 3.79
N THR A 193 33.98 -24.79 4.37
CA THR A 193 34.06 -26.12 4.96
C THR A 193 32.95 -26.98 4.36
N LEU A 194 32.95 -27.09 3.04
CA LEU A 194 32.29 -28.18 2.32
C LEU A 194 33.38 -28.96 1.61
N SER A 195 34.10 -29.75 2.40
CA SER A 195 34.87 -30.88 1.91
C SER A 195 33.93 -32.07 1.76
N ALA A 196 33.11 -32.06 0.71
CA ALA A 196 32.42 -33.22 0.21
C ALA A 196 32.22 -33.02 -1.30
N ASP A 197 32.82 -33.93 -2.08
CA ASP A 197 32.83 -34.03 -3.54
C ASP A 197 33.75 -33.06 -4.30
N ARG A 198 34.98 -33.53 -4.59
CA ARG A 198 36.06 -32.75 -5.20
C ARG A 198 36.19 -32.95 -6.72
N GLU A 199 35.37 -33.78 -7.36
CA GLU A 199 35.46 -34.01 -8.81
C GLU A 199 34.54 -33.10 -9.64
N ASP A 200 33.38 -32.70 -9.11
CA ASP A 200 32.44 -31.81 -9.82
C ASP A 200 32.84 -30.32 -9.77
N SER A 201 33.68 -29.93 -8.82
CA SER A 201 34.11 -28.53 -8.65
C SER A 201 34.95 -28.00 -9.81
N GLU A 202 35.76 -28.84 -10.45
CA GLU A 202 36.55 -28.47 -11.64
C GLU A 202 35.65 -28.39 -12.88
N TYR A 203 34.69 -29.29 -13.01
CA TYR A 203 33.68 -29.27 -14.08
C TYR A 203 32.81 -28.01 -14.00
N ASP A 204 32.37 -27.64 -12.80
CA ASP A 204 31.59 -26.42 -12.57
C ASP A 204 32.42 -25.15 -12.80
N LEU A 205 33.71 -25.15 -12.42
CA LEU A 205 34.63 -24.05 -12.73
C LEU A 205 34.86 -23.90 -14.23
N LEU A 206 35.00 -25.00 -14.98
CA LEU A 206 35.14 -24.96 -16.43
C LEU A 206 33.85 -24.52 -17.11
N ARG A 207 32.69 -24.96 -16.62
CA ARG A 207 31.37 -24.51 -17.08
C ARG A 207 31.18 -23.01 -16.84
N LEU A 208 31.57 -22.52 -15.67
CA LEU A 208 31.54 -21.10 -15.34
C LEU A 208 32.50 -20.30 -16.22
N LYS A 209 33.75 -20.75 -16.40
CA LYS A 209 34.71 -20.10 -17.30
C LYS A 209 34.20 -20.05 -18.74
N LYS A 210 33.60 -21.14 -19.23
CA LYS A 210 32.96 -21.19 -20.55
C LYS A 210 31.79 -20.23 -20.64
N ALA A 211 30.95 -20.15 -19.61
CA ALA A 211 29.84 -19.20 -19.55
C ALA A 211 30.34 -17.76 -19.58
N ILE A 212 31.35 -17.42 -18.77
CA ILE A 212 31.97 -16.09 -18.73
C ILE A 212 32.59 -15.70 -20.08
N LEU A 213 33.30 -16.63 -20.73
CA LEU A 213 33.88 -16.37 -22.05
C LEU A 213 32.79 -16.19 -23.11
N SER A 214 31.74 -17.01 -23.07
CA SER A 214 30.60 -16.91 -23.99
C SER A 214 29.84 -15.61 -23.81
N THR A 215 29.58 -15.17 -22.58
CA THR A 215 28.91 -13.89 -22.32
C THR A 215 29.79 -12.71 -22.71
N ARG A 216 31.09 -12.77 -22.44
CA ARG A 216 32.04 -11.74 -22.89
C ARG A 216 32.10 -11.64 -24.41
N GLN A 217 32.05 -12.76 -25.12
CA GLN A 217 31.97 -12.78 -26.57
C GLN A 217 30.67 -12.13 -27.06
N GLN A 218 29.53 -12.52 -26.48
CA GLN A 218 28.22 -11.92 -26.83
C GLN A 218 28.21 -10.41 -26.60
N ILE A 219 28.74 -9.93 -25.47
CA ILE A 219 28.85 -8.50 -25.18
C ILE A 219 29.71 -7.80 -26.24
N SER A 220 30.88 -8.36 -26.57
CA SER A 220 31.75 -7.77 -27.60
C SER A 220 31.09 -7.73 -28.98
N GLU A 221 30.32 -8.77 -29.33
CA GLU A 221 29.54 -8.78 -30.57
C GLU A 221 28.45 -7.70 -30.54
N HIS A 222 27.69 -7.58 -29.45
CA HIS A 222 26.68 -6.52 -29.29
C HIS A 222 27.28 -5.11 -29.36
N GLU A 223 28.44 -4.87 -28.73
CA GLU A 223 29.17 -3.61 -28.82
C GLU A 223 29.60 -3.29 -30.24
N LYS A 224 30.15 -4.28 -30.98
CA LYS A 224 30.52 -4.12 -32.39
C LYS A 224 29.30 -3.81 -33.27
N HIS A 225 28.17 -4.47 -33.04
CA HIS A 225 26.92 -4.19 -33.77
C HIS A 225 26.37 -2.80 -33.45
N SER A 226 26.39 -2.39 -32.18
CA SER A 226 25.99 -1.05 -31.75
C SER A 226 26.88 0.04 -32.35
N ALA A 227 28.21 -0.16 -32.33
CA ALA A 227 29.15 0.77 -32.92
C ALA A 227 28.99 0.88 -34.46
N ARG A 228 28.69 -0.22 -35.14
CA ARG A 228 28.38 -0.21 -36.59
C ARG A 228 27.08 0.55 -36.87
N ALA A 229 26.02 0.33 -36.07
CA ALA A 229 24.76 1.05 -36.22
C ALA A 229 24.93 2.55 -35.99
N LYS A 230 25.68 2.96 -34.95
CA LYS A 230 26.01 4.37 -34.70
C LYS A 230 26.76 5.01 -35.87
N LYS A 231 27.78 4.34 -36.42
CA LYS A 231 28.52 4.82 -37.60
C LYS A 231 27.65 4.94 -38.85
N GLN A 232 26.67 4.06 -39.04
CA GLN A 232 25.71 4.14 -40.15
C GLN A 232 24.76 5.34 -40.00
N ILE A 233 24.34 5.66 -38.77
CA ILE A 233 23.49 6.82 -38.47
C ILE A 233 24.28 8.12 -38.66
N GLU A 234 25.51 8.20 -38.16
CA GLU A 234 26.38 9.36 -38.31
C GLU A 234 26.85 9.60 -39.75
N GLY A 235 27.10 8.52 -40.51
CA GLY A 235 27.53 8.61 -41.92
C GLY A 235 26.43 8.98 -42.90
N HIS A 236 25.15 8.81 -42.54
CA HIS A 236 24.03 9.05 -43.46
C HIS A 236 23.35 10.41 -43.27
N GLY A 237 23.79 11.27 -42.34
CA GLY A 237 23.31 12.66 -42.24
C GLY A 237 21.78 12.83 -42.27
N VAL A 238 21.03 11.78 -41.88
CA VAL A 238 19.57 11.76 -41.97
C VAL A 238 19.06 12.55 -40.80
N GLU A 239 18.39 13.66 -41.10
CA GLU A 239 17.56 14.38 -40.14
C GLU A 239 16.49 13.39 -39.64
N VAL A 240 16.70 12.91 -38.40
CA VAL A 240 15.86 11.86 -37.82
C VAL A 240 14.46 12.42 -37.62
N ASP A 241 13.50 11.90 -38.40
CA ASP A 241 12.09 12.21 -38.21
C ASP A 241 11.68 11.85 -36.77
N GLY A 242 11.29 12.85 -35.98
CA GLY A 242 10.93 12.66 -34.57
C GLY A 242 9.79 11.67 -34.36
N GLN A 243 8.95 11.46 -35.38
CA GLN A 243 7.89 10.46 -35.34
C GLN A 243 8.41 9.02 -35.51
N ALA A 244 9.53 8.83 -36.22
CA ALA A 244 10.21 7.55 -36.31
C ALA A 244 10.94 7.21 -34.99
N ASP A 245 11.51 8.21 -34.32
CA ASP A 245 12.18 8.05 -33.02
C ASP A 245 11.18 7.68 -31.91
N LEU A 246 10.02 8.33 -31.86
CA LEU A 246 8.95 7.96 -30.93
C LEU A 246 8.45 6.52 -31.15
N LYS A 247 8.32 6.09 -32.41
CA LYS A 247 7.94 4.70 -32.72
C LYS A 247 9.04 3.71 -32.35
N ALA A 248 10.30 4.07 -32.56
CA ALA A 248 11.44 3.25 -32.15
C ALA A 248 11.48 3.12 -30.62
N LEU A 249 11.27 4.21 -29.88
CA LEU A 249 11.21 4.23 -28.42
C LEU A 249 10.02 3.41 -27.88
N GLN A 250 8.86 3.52 -28.52
CA GLN A 250 7.71 2.70 -28.15
C GLN A 250 8.00 1.21 -28.38
N LYS A 251 8.67 0.86 -29.48
CA LYS A 251 9.06 -0.52 -29.78
C LYS A 251 10.11 -1.06 -28.80
N THR A 252 11.10 -0.25 -28.42
CA THR A 252 12.10 -0.65 -27.41
C THR A 252 11.46 -0.79 -26.03
N HIS A 253 10.53 0.10 -25.67
CA HIS A 253 9.76 -0.02 -24.44
C HIS A 253 8.98 -1.33 -24.41
N MET A 254 8.20 -1.65 -25.45
CA MET A 254 7.46 -2.91 -25.53
C MET A 254 8.38 -4.13 -25.47
N ALA A 255 9.54 -4.10 -26.14
CA ALA A 255 10.51 -5.18 -26.10
C ALA A 255 11.09 -5.39 -24.68
N LEU A 256 11.41 -4.30 -23.97
CA LEU A 256 11.87 -4.35 -22.59
C LEU A 256 10.79 -4.85 -21.63
N THR A 257 9.54 -4.42 -21.82
CA THR A 257 8.41 -4.93 -21.05
C THR A 257 8.25 -6.43 -21.23
N MET A 258 8.23 -6.93 -22.48
CA MET A 258 8.14 -8.37 -22.75
C MET A 258 9.34 -9.14 -22.20
N TRP A 259 10.55 -8.58 -22.28
CA TRP A 259 11.73 -9.21 -21.69
C TRP A 259 11.63 -9.29 -20.16
N MET A 260 11.21 -8.21 -19.50
CA MET A 260 10.98 -8.20 -18.05
C MET A 260 9.87 -9.17 -17.65
N GLU A 261 8.76 -9.22 -18.36
CA GLU A 261 7.67 -10.17 -18.12
C GLU A 261 8.16 -11.61 -18.28
N SER A 262 8.99 -11.90 -19.29
CA SER A 262 9.62 -13.21 -19.46
C SER A 262 10.57 -13.56 -18.31
N GLN A 263 11.40 -12.61 -17.86
CA GLN A 263 12.28 -12.83 -16.70
C GLN A 263 11.48 -13.03 -15.41
N LEU A 264 10.41 -12.26 -15.19
CA LEU A 264 9.52 -12.41 -14.04
C LEU A 264 8.75 -13.74 -14.06
N GLY A 265 8.35 -14.22 -15.24
CA GLY A 265 7.77 -15.55 -15.41
C GLY A 265 8.75 -16.66 -15.03
N LEU A 266 10.02 -16.51 -15.41
CA LEU A 266 11.08 -17.47 -15.07
C LEU A 266 11.38 -17.52 -13.56
N ILE A 267 11.27 -16.38 -12.86
CA ILE A 267 11.44 -16.29 -11.40
C ILE A 267 10.22 -16.86 -10.66
N GLY A 268 9.01 -16.68 -11.21
CA GLY A 268 7.77 -17.22 -10.64
C GLY A 268 7.67 -18.75 -10.66
N ASP A 269 8.40 -19.41 -11.56
CA ASP A 269 8.38 -20.88 -11.73
C ASP A 269 9.41 -21.62 -10.83
N VAL A 270 10.25 -20.88 -10.09
CA VAL A 270 11.28 -21.44 -9.18
C VAL A 270 10.69 -21.91 -7.83
N GLU A 271 9.45 -21.52 -7.50
CA GLU A 271 8.77 -21.91 -6.25
C GLU A 271 7.96 -23.22 -6.35
N ALA A 272 7.93 -23.89 -7.51
CA ALA A 272 7.34 -25.22 -7.65
C ALA A 272 8.46 -26.28 -7.66
N PRO A 273 8.47 -27.28 -6.74
CA PRO A 273 9.41 -28.37 -6.83
C PRO A 273 9.01 -29.26 -8.00
N THR A 274 9.59 -29.01 -9.17
CA THR A 274 9.47 -29.93 -10.31
C THR A 274 10.40 -31.13 -10.09
N PRO A 275 9.90 -32.37 -10.21
CA PRO A 275 10.76 -33.54 -10.22
C PRO A 275 11.62 -33.52 -11.50
N LYS A 276 12.93 -33.78 -11.32
CA LYS A 276 13.91 -33.99 -12.41
C LYS A 276 13.27 -34.76 -13.58
N ALA A 277 13.16 -34.12 -14.73
CA ALA A 277 12.94 -34.80 -15.99
C ALA A 277 14.21 -34.72 -16.83
N ALA A 278 14.63 -35.89 -17.25
CA ALA A 278 15.69 -36.13 -18.21
C ALA A 278 15.44 -35.40 -19.54
N ASP A 279 16.55 -35.17 -20.23
CA ASP A 279 16.64 -34.74 -21.63
C ASP A 279 15.46 -35.16 -22.49
N THR A 280 14.74 -34.19 -23.05
CA THR A 280 14.23 -34.26 -24.42
C THR A 280 14.02 -32.84 -24.94
N THR A 281 14.80 -32.53 -25.96
CA THR A 281 14.78 -31.31 -26.76
C THR A 281 13.46 -31.18 -27.52
N GLY A 282 12.84 -29.99 -27.44
CA GLY A 282 12.01 -29.41 -28.50
C GLY A 282 10.54 -29.84 -28.53
N ASN A 283 9.65 -28.98 -28.03
CA ASN A 283 8.63 -28.40 -28.90
C ASN A 283 7.98 -27.16 -28.25
N ALA A 284 7.53 -26.26 -29.12
CA ALA A 284 6.94 -24.97 -28.79
C ALA A 284 5.56 -25.07 -28.09
N ASN A 285 5.22 -24.00 -27.37
CA ASN A 285 3.88 -23.47 -27.11
C ASN A 285 2.73 -24.51 -27.04
N GLY A 286 2.41 -24.93 -25.84
CA GLY A 286 1.12 -25.54 -25.52
C GLY A 286 0.89 -25.45 -24.02
N ALA A 287 0.00 -24.54 -23.59
CA ALA A 287 -0.64 -24.71 -22.30
C ALA A 287 -1.30 -26.11 -22.31
N PRO A 288 -1.17 -26.92 -21.25
CA PRO A 288 -1.81 -28.22 -21.21
C PRO A 288 -3.31 -28.02 -21.31
N GLU A 289 -3.89 -28.47 -22.42
CA GLU A 289 -5.32 -28.46 -22.65
C GLU A 289 -5.92 -29.52 -21.73
N PHE A 290 -6.21 -29.16 -20.48
CA PHE A 290 -6.85 -30.05 -19.51
C PHE A 290 -8.17 -30.52 -20.09
N THR A 291 -8.26 -31.81 -20.40
CA THR A 291 -9.52 -32.40 -20.84
C THR A 291 -10.44 -32.54 -19.63
N ILE A 292 -11.75 -32.56 -19.86
CA ILE A 292 -12.75 -32.70 -18.78
C ILE A 292 -12.48 -33.98 -17.95
N ARG A 293 -11.94 -35.02 -18.57
CA ARG A 293 -11.53 -36.26 -17.91
C ARG A 293 -10.38 -36.07 -16.92
N ASP A 294 -9.41 -35.23 -17.26
CA ASP A 294 -8.28 -34.93 -16.36
C ASP A 294 -8.78 -34.17 -15.12
N VAL A 295 -9.78 -33.30 -15.29
CA VAL A 295 -10.42 -32.57 -14.18
C VAL A 295 -11.25 -33.52 -13.31
N GLU A 296 -11.97 -34.48 -13.91
CA GLU A 296 -12.71 -35.51 -13.18
C GLU A 296 -11.77 -36.39 -12.34
N GLU A 297 -10.66 -36.85 -12.92
CA GLU A 297 -9.63 -37.62 -12.21
C GLU A 297 -8.98 -36.82 -11.07
N LEU A 298 -8.69 -35.54 -11.31
CA LEU A 298 -8.17 -34.64 -10.29
C LEU A 298 -9.17 -34.40 -9.15
N TYR A 299 -10.47 -34.41 -9.47
CA TYR A 299 -11.53 -34.27 -8.47
C TYR A 299 -11.74 -35.55 -7.66
N ASP A 300 -11.64 -36.72 -8.28
CA ASP A 300 -11.73 -38.01 -7.60
C ASP A 300 -10.52 -38.26 -6.68
N THR A 301 -9.32 -37.87 -7.12
CA THR A 301 -8.12 -37.90 -6.27
C THR A 301 -8.24 -36.93 -5.09
N TYR A 302 -8.82 -35.74 -5.30
CA TYR A 302 -9.13 -34.82 -4.21
C TYR A 302 -10.16 -35.38 -3.22
N LEU A 303 -11.25 -35.99 -3.71
CA LEU A 303 -12.29 -36.59 -2.86
C LEU A 303 -11.74 -37.77 -2.04
N SER A 304 -10.95 -38.65 -2.64
CA SER A 304 -10.32 -39.77 -1.94
C SER A 304 -9.31 -39.33 -0.87
N ALA A 305 -8.53 -38.27 -1.14
CA ALA A 305 -7.65 -37.67 -0.12
C ALA A 305 -8.46 -37.06 1.03
N ARG A 306 -9.58 -36.40 0.73
CA ARG A 306 -10.45 -35.78 1.73
C ARG A 306 -11.18 -36.81 2.59
N THR A 307 -11.67 -37.91 2.02
CA THR A 307 -12.30 -38.99 2.79
C THR A 307 -11.28 -39.69 3.69
N ARG A 308 -10.04 -39.90 3.21
CA ARG A 308 -8.94 -40.42 4.04
C ARG A 308 -8.61 -39.51 5.21
N LEU A 309 -8.56 -38.19 4.98
CA LEU A 309 -8.36 -37.21 6.06
C LEU A 309 -9.50 -37.22 7.08
N LEU A 310 -10.75 -37.27 6.61
CA LEU A 310 -11.90 -37.36 7.49
C LEU A 310 -11.92 -38.66 8.30
N GLN A 311 -11.48 -39.79 7.72
CA GLN A 311 -11.35 -41.05 8.45
C GLN A 311 -10.29 -40.97 9.55
N LEU A 312 -9.16 -40.30 9.30
CA LEU A 312 -8.11 -40.06 10.30
C LEU A 312 -8.57 -39.11 11.42
N VAL A 313 -9.38 -38.11 11.10
CA VAL A 313 -9.93 -37.17 12.08
C VAL A 313 -11.09 -37.79 12.87
N ALA A 314 -11.91 -38.65 12.24
CA ALA A 314 -13.03 -39.33 12.88
C ALA A 314 -12.60 -40.52 13.76
N HIS A 315 -11.46 -41.14 13.45
CA HIS A 315 -10.81 -42.15 14.30
C HIS A 315 -9.47 -41.60 14.81
N PRO A 316 -9.47 -40.60 15.71
CA PRO A 316 -8.23 -40.21 16.35
C PRO A 316 -7.75 -41.43 17.13
N THR A 317 -6.63 -42.02 16.72
CA THR A 317 -5.95 -43.08 17.46
C THR A 317 -5.78 -42.60 18.90
N SER A 318 -6.63 -43.10 19.79
CA SER A 318 -6.66 -42.71 21.20
C SER A 318 -5.29 -42.98 21.81
N PRO A 319 -4.55 -41.97 22.30
CA PRO A 319 -3.38 -42.22 23.13
C PRO A 319 -3.88 -42.79 24.46
N GLY A 320 -3.55 -44.06 24.72
CA GLY A 320 -3.82 -44.71 25.99
C GLY A 320 -3.09 -43.99 27.15
N PRO A 321 -3.63 -44.02 28.37
CA PRO A 321 -3.13 -43.22 29.48
C PRO A 321 -1.95 -43.92 30.18
N HIS A 322 -0.93 -43.12 30.48
CA HIS A 322 0.14 -43.36 31.47
C HIS A 322 1.13 -44.51 31.22
N SER A 323 2.32 -44.15 30.71
CA SER A 323 3.59 -44.76 31.13
C SER A 323 4.67 -43.66 31.13
N PRO A 324 5.47 -43.51 32.20
CA PRO A 324 6.52 -42.51 32.27
C PRO A 324 7.65 -42.83 31.27
N PRO A 325 8.40 -41.81 30.80
CA PRO A 325 9.45 -42.02 29.80
C PRO A 325 10.58 -42.90 30.38
N PRO A 326 11.13 -43.86 29.61
CA PRO A 326 12.33 -44.56 30.04
C PRO A 326 13.49 -43.56 30.10
N SER A 327 14.04 -43.40 31.29
CA SER A 327 15.31 -42.72 31.54
C SER A 327 16.40 -43.28 30.63
N PHE A 328 17.05 -42.40 29.88
CA PHE A 328 18.28 -42.70 29.16
C PHE A 328 19.32 -43.25 30.14
N ILE A 329 19.77 -44.48 29.91
CA ILE A 329 20.94 -45.05 30.56
C ILE A 329 22.17 -44.50 29.84
N ASP A 330 22.90 -43.64 30.55
CA ASP A 330 24.28 -43.29 30.25
C ASP A 330 25.17 -44.54 30.37
N SER A 331 25.44 -45.19 29.24
CA SER A 331 26.47 -46.23 29.16
C SER A 331 27.77 -45.63 28.62
N ARG A 332 28.54 -44.99 29.52
CA ARG A 332 29.99 -44.84 29.32
C ARG A 332 30.74 -44.69 30.64
N ALA A 333 31.23 -45.82 31.18
CA ALA A 333 32.61 -45.99 31.63
C ALA A 333 32.82 -47.32 32.42
N GLN A 334 33.75 -48.12 31.88
CA GLN A 334 34.76 -48.92 32.60
C GLN A 334 34.38 -50.24 33.31
N ASN A 335 34.77 -51.32 32.61
CA ASN A 335 35.70 -52.40 33.05
C ASN A 335 35.18 -53.69 33.71
N PRO A 336 35.97 -54.80 33.57
CA PRO A 336 35.44 -56.09 33.11
C PRO A 336 35.48 -57.19 34.17
N SER A 337 34.58 -58.17 34.06
CA SER A 337 34.83 -59.53 34.57
C SER A 337 33.99 -60.54 33.80
N GLU A 338 34.72 -61.35 33.05
CA GLU A 338 34.62 -62.80 32.91
C GLU A 338 33.26 -63.49 32.79
N SER A 339 33.25 -64.36 31.77
CA SER A 339 32.67 -65.69 31.74
C SER A 339 31.20 -65.83 31.28
N THR A 340 31.10 -66.36 30.06
CA THR A 340 30.45 -67.65 29.73
C THR A 340 29.53 -67.51 28.52
N THR A 341 29.97 -68.18 27.46
CA THR A 341 29.24 -68.67 26.29
C THR A 341 27.71 -68.73 26.44
N HIS A 342 26.98 -68.11 25.51
CA HIS A 342 25.98 -68.80 24.70
C HIS A 342 25.63 -67.97 23.46
N ALA A 343 25.72 -68.62 22.31
CA ALA A 343 25.26 -68.10 21.03
C ALA A 343 23.73 -68.12 20.98
N THR A 344 23.11 -66.95 20.81
CA THR A 344 21.77 -66.83 20.24
C THR A 344 21.71 -65.56 19.40
N ASN A 345 21.65 -65.80 18.10
CA ASN A 345 21.09 -65.01 17.01
C ASN A 345 20.34 -63.71 17.42
N ASP A 346 21.05 -62.59 17.56
CA ASP A 346 20.45 -61.26 17.66
C ASP A 346 20.27 -60.67 16.25
N GLN A 347 19.11 -60.95 15.65
CA GLN A 347 18.58 -60.09 14.60
C GLN A 347 18.14 -58.78 15.26
N HIS A 348 19.04 -57.79 15.29
CA HIS A 348 18.63 -56.39 15.50
C HIS A 348 17.66 -56.01 14.37
N PRO A 349 16.38 -55.68 14.65
CA PRO A 349 15.55 -55.07 13.63
C PRO A 349 16.15 -53.69 13.34
N LEU A 350 16.67 -53.50 12.13
CA LEU A 350 17.04 -52.19 11.61
C LEU A 350 15.78 -51.31 11.65
N LEU A 351 15.61 -50.56 12.73
CA LEU A 351 14.61 -49.49 12.80
C LEU A 351 14.92 -48.54 11.66
N THR A 352 14.04 -48.54 10.67
CA THR A 352 14.12 -47.67 9.50
C THR A 352 14.13 -46.21 10.00
N PRO A 353 14.94 -45.32 9.40
CA PRO A 353 15.08 -43.93 9.85
C PRO A 353 13.76 -43.15 9.86
N SER A 354 12.73 -43.65 9.16
CA SER A 354 11.37 -43.15 9.19
C SER A 354 10.69 -43.29 10.57
N VAL A 355 10.93 -44.37 11.31
CA VAL A 355 10.34 -44.61 12.64
C VAL A 355 10.97 -43.69 13.69
N LEU A 356 12.26 -43.39 13.56
CA LEU A 356 13.00 -42.45 14.41
C LEU A 356 12.59 -40.99 14.18
N ALA A 357 12.10 -40.63 12.98
CA ALA A 357 11.71 -39.26 12.64
C ALA A 357 10.26 -38.91 13.04
N LEU A 358 9.37 -39.90 13.18
CA LEU A 358 7.95 -39.71 13.54
C LEU A 358 7.70 -38.83 14.77
N PRO A 359 8.40 -38.98 15.92
CA PRO A 359 8.14 -38.13 17.09
C PRO A 359 8.52 -36.65 16.86
N TYR A 360 9.39 -36.35 15.89
CA TYR A 360 9.81 -34.99 15.57
C TYR A 360 8.93 -34.31 14.51
N LEU A 361 8.11 -35.06 13.77
CA LEU A 361 7.26 -34.46 12.73
C LEU A 361 6.23 -33.48 13.28
N HIS A 362 5.64 -33.77 14.44
CA HIS A 362 4.64 -32.87 15.02
C HIS A 362 5.27 -31.55 15.55
N PRO A 363 6.39 -31.58 16.31
CA PRO A 363 7.16 -30.38 16.63
C PRO A 363 7.63 -29.59 15.39
N LEU A 364 8.10 -30.26 14.34
CA LEU A 364 8.56 -29.59 13.12
C LEU A 364 7.41 -28.95 12.34
N LEU A 365 6.26 -29.63 12.24
CA LEU A 365 5.10 -29.09 11.56
C LEU A 365 4.51 -27.91 12.31
N THR A 366 4.43 -27.99 13.65
CA THR A 366 4.01 -26.84 14.47
C THR A 366 4.99 -25.68 14.33
N ALA A 367 6.31 -25.92 14.36
CA ALA A 367 7.33 -24.89 14.11
C ALA A 367 7.19 -24.25 12.71
N ASN A 368 6.88 -25.03 11.67
CA ASN A 368 6.63 -24.48 10.34
C ASN A 368 5.33 -23.64 10.28
N THR A 369 4.27 -24.08 10.96
CA THR A 369 3.04 -23.28 11.06
C THR A 369 3.28 -21.97 11.83
N THR A 370 4.13 -21.97 12.85
CA THR A 370 4.45 -20.73 13.59
C THR A 370 5.32 -19.79 12.76
N THR A 371 6.33 -20.29 12.04
CA THR A 371 7.20 -19.47 11.20
C THR A 371 6.42 -18.86 10.02
N SER A 372 5.56 -19.62 9.37
CA SER A 372 4.69 -19.13 8.30
C SER A 372 3.68 -18.10 8.80
N ASN A 373 3.07 -18.31 9.97
CA ASN A 373 2.19 -17.32 10.60
C ASN A 373 2.94 -16.04 10.99
N LEU A 374 4.15 -16.15 11.56
CA LEU A 374 4.99 -14.98 11.88
C LEU A 374 5.38 -14.22 10.61
N THR A 375 5.69 -14.91 9.53
CA THR A 375 6.02 -14.29 8.23
C THR A 375 4.82 -13.56 7.63
N ARG A 376 3.61 -14.13 7.76
CA ARG A 376 2.36 -13.45 7.37
C ARG A 376 2.08 -12.23 8.24
N GLN A 377 2.31 -12.32 9.54
CA GLN A 377 2.14 -11.18 10.46
C GLN A 377 3.14 -10.07 10.18
N THR A 378 4.42 -10.39 9.97
CA THR A 378 5.45 -9.37 9.68
C THR A 378 5.20 -8.69 8.34
N SER A 379 4.83 -9.44 7.29
CA SER A 379 4.46 -8.86 5.99
C SER A 379 3.20 -8.00 6.07
N HIS A 380 2.18 -8.42 6.84
CA HIS A 380 1.00 -7.60 7.11
C HIS A 380 1.38 -6.29 7.81
N LEU A 381 2.20 -6.35 8.88
CA LEU A 381 2.64 -5.18 9.62
C LEU A 381 3.42 -4.20 8.73
N ARG A 382 4.37 -4.69 7.93
CA ARG A 382 5.13 -3.87 6.97
C ARG A 382 4.20 -3.15 5.99
N ARG A 383 3.19 -3.86 5.45
CA ARG A 383 2.21 -3.26 4.54
C ARG A 383 1.37 -2.19 5.25
N THR A 384 0.89 -2.45 6.47
CA THR A 384 0.11 -1.47 7.23
C THR A 384 0.93 -0.24 7.61
N LEU A 385 2.21 -0.43 7.94
CA LEU A 385 3.13 0.65 8.27
C LEU A 385 3.39 1.53 7.04
N ALA A 386 3.76 0.94 5.90
CA ALA A 386 3.94 1.67 4.65
C ALA A 386 2.66 2.43 4.22
N GLN A 387 1.49 1.82 4.42
CA GLN A 387 0.21 2.50 4.14
C GLN A 387 -0.03 3.68 5.10
N SER A 388 0.34 3.55 6.37
CA SER A 388 0.24 4.65 7.34
C SER A 388 1.21 5.77 7.01
N GLU A 389 2.44 5.45 6.61
CA GLU A 389 3.46 6.42 6.18
C GLU A 389 2.98 7.20 4.96
N LEU A 390 2.48 6.50 3.93
CA LEU A 390 1.91 7.14 2.75
C LEU A 390 0.76 8.10 3.11
N ARG A 391 -0.17 7.67 3.97
CA ARG A 391 -1.27 8.53 4.45
C ARG A 391 -0.76 9.75 5.21
N THR A 392 0.27 9.58 6.05
CA THR A 392 0.87 10.72 6.76
C THR A 392 1.57 11.67 5.81
N GLN A 393 2.26 11.16 4.78
CA GLN A 393 2.90 11.98 3.77
C GLN A 393 1.89 12.75 2.93
N GLU A 394 0.77 12.12 2.55
CA GLU A 394 -0.33 12.78 1.85
C GLU A 394 -0.98 13.86 2.71
N LEU A 395 -1.24 13.57 3.99
CA LEU A 395 -1.81 14.54 4.93
C LEU A 395 -0.87 15.72 5.17
N LEU A 396 0.43 15.46 5.34
CA LEU A 396 1.43 16.52 5.40
C LEU A 396 1.46 17.31 4.08
N GLY A 397 1.39 16.64 2.93
CA GLY A 397 1.29 17.30 1.63
C GLY A 397 0.10 18.27 1.55
N ARG A 398 -1.09 17.83 1.98
CA ARG A 398 -2.28 18.69 2.05
C ARG A 398 -2.10 19.85 3.02
N LEU A 399 -1.55 19.61 4.21
CA LEU A 399 -1.27 20.66 5.18
C LEU A 399 -0.25 21.67 4.63
N ALA A 400 0.71 21.26 3.80
CA ALA A 400 1.61 22.19 3.11
C ALA A 400 0.84 23.04 2.11
N ASP A 401 0.03 22.40 1.28
CA ASP A 401 -0.75 23.08 0.23
C ASP A 401 -1.75 24.07 0.83
N GLU A 402 -2.30 23.77 2.02
CA GLU A 402 -3.15 24.68 2.81
C GLU A 402 -2.35 25.74 3.58
N SER A 403 -1.08 25.47 3.91
CA SER A 403 -0.23 26.44 4.59
C SER A 403 0.30 27.48 3.60
N HIS A 404 -0.28 28.68 3.63
CA HIS A 404 0.23 29.84 2.87
C HIS A 404 1.63 30.31 3.33
N LEU A 405 2.23 29.65 4.32
CA LEU A 405 3.56 29.95 4.85
C LEU A 405 4.69 29.31 4.03
N LEU A 406 4.39 28.33 3.17
CA LEU A 406 5.38 27.62 2.37
C LEU A 406 5.27 28.02 0.89
N PRO A 407 6.38 28.42 0.25
CA PRO A 407 6.39 28.70 -1.19
C PRO A 407 5.98 27.45 -2.01
N PRO A 408 5.15 27.61 -3.06
CA PRO A 408 4.75 26.50 -3.92
C PRO A 408 5.98 25.91 -4.61
N GLY A 409 6.26 24.63 -4.36
CA GLY A 409 7.42 23.90 -4.92
C GLY A 409 8.47 23.45 -3.90
N PHE A 410 8.23 23.61 -2.60
CA PHE A 410 9.09 23.04 -1.57
C PHE A 410 9.00 21.50 -1.55
N PRO A 411 10.12 20.77 -1.38
CA PRO A 411 10.10 19.30 -1.36
C PRO A 411 9.18 18.77 -0.24
N ARG A 412 8.22 17.91 -0.64
CA ARG A 412 7.17 17.31 0.22
C ARG A 412 7.69 16.18 1.12
N GLY A 413 8.87 16.38 1.71
CA GLY A 413 9.50 15.44 2.63
C GLY A 413 9.53 16.00 4.05
N GLY A 414 9.19 15.19 5.05
CA GLY A 414 9.17 15.60 6.46
C GLY A 414 10.52 16.13 6.97
N LYS A 415 11.65 15.70 6.38
CA LYS A 415 12.98 16.25 6.67
C LYS A 415 13.10 17.71 6.21
N ALA A 416 12.71 17.99 4.97
CA ALA A 416 12.76 19.35 4.43
C ALA A 416 11.86 20.32 5.21
N TRP A 417 10.71 19.86 5.70
CA TRP A 417 9.86 20.66 6.59
C TRP A 417 10.52 20.98 7.92
N ARG A 418 11.22 20.00 8.51
CA ARG A 418 11.97 20.20 9.75
C ARG A 418 13.08 21.23 9.56
N ASP A 419 13.76 21.17 8.42
CA ASP A 419 14.84 22.10 8.08
C ASP A 419 14.29 23.51 7.82
N ALA A 420 13.23 23.63 7.01
CA ALA A 420 12.55 24.90 6.76
C ALA A 420 11.99 25.52 8.04
N GLY A 421 11.38 24.71 8.92
CA GLY A 421 10.88 25.17 10.21
C GLY A 421 12.00 25.70 11.12
N ARG A 422 13.17 25.04 11.13
CA ARG A 422 14.35 25.54 11.84
C ARG A 422 14.86 26.85 11.27
N GLU A 423 14.96 26.96 9.94
CA GLU A 423 15.43 28.17 9.26
C GLU A 423 14.48 29.35 9.50
N ALA A 424 13.17 29.13 9.33
CA ALA A 424 12.16 30.15 9.62
C ALA A 424 12.17 30.57 11.09
N GLY A 425 12.35 29.62 12.01
CA GLY A 425 12.51 29.89 13.44
C GLY A 425 13.75 30.73 13.75
N ALA A 426 14.87 30.44 13.10
CA ALA A 426 16.11 31.21 13.23
C ALA A 426 15.93 32.65 12.74
N LYS A 427 15.36 32.85 11.55
CA LYS A 427 15.07 34.18 10.98
C LYS A 427 14.11 34.99 11.85
N THR A 428 13.06 34.34 12.37
CA THR A 428 12.10 35.02 13.26
C THR A 428 12.76 35.45 14.56
N ARG A 429 13.66 34.62 15.11
CA ARG A 429 14.44 34.95 16.29
C ARG A 429 15.38 36.13 16.01
N GLU A 430 16.06 36.14 14.87
CA GLU A 430 16.95 37.24 14.47
C GLU A 430 16.19 38.56 14.36
N VAL A 431 15.04 38.56 13.68
CA VAL A 431 14.17 39.76 13.56
C VAL A 431 13.65 40.21 14.92
N ALA A 432 13.28 39.27 15.80
CA ALA A 432 12.83 39.59 17.14
C ALA A 432 13.97 40.20 17.99
N MET A 433 15.17 39.62 17.94
CA MET A 433 16.35 40.14 18.64
C MET A 433 16.73 41.53 18.13
N GLY A 434 16.73 41.75 16.81
CA GLY A 434 17.00 43.07 16.25
C GLY A 434 15.95 44.13 16.61
N ARG A 435 14.68 43.73 16.85
CA ARG A 435 13.66 44.64 17.39
C ARG A 435 13.88 44.95 18.88
N VAL A 436 14.31 43.96 19.65
CA VAL A 436 14.65 44.15 21.07
C VAL A 436 15.84 45.10 21.21
N GLU A 437 16.89 44.90 20.42
CA GLU A 437 18.09 45.74 20.43
C GLU A 437 17.77 47.20 20.09
N LYS A 438 17.02 47.44 19.00
CA LYS A 438 16.52 48.79 18.68
C LYS A 438 15.67 49.37 19.81
N GLY A 439 14.84 48.54 20.44
CA GLY A 439 14.03 48.95 21.60
C GLY A 439 14.90 49.39 22.78
N LEU A 440 16.00 48.68 23.04
CA LEU A 440 16.97 49.05 24.08
C LEU A 440 17.68 50.36 23.75
N GLU A 441 18.11 50.57 22.51
CA GLU A 441 18.70 51.84 22.06
C GLU A 441 17.73 53.02 22.27
N PHE A 442 16.43 52.83 21.96
CA PHE A 442 15.41 53.85 22.22
C PHE A 442 15.22 54.13 23.71
N VAL A 443 15.28 53.11 24.57
CA VAL A 443 15.18 53.27 26.02
C VAL A 443 16.40 54.02 26.56
N GLU A 444 17.61 53.70 26.10
CA GLU A 444 18.84 54.39 26.50
C GLU A 444 18.83 55.86 26.06
N MET A 445 18.36 56.13 24.85
CA MET A 445 18.18 57.50 24.36
C MET A 445 17.15 58.26 25.21
N ALA A 446 16.02 57.63 25.55
CA ALA A 446 15.01 58.22 26.42
C ALA A 446 15.55 58.49 27.83
N GLU A 447 16.35 57.58 28.39
CA GLU A 447 17.01 57.76 29.69
C GLU A 447 18.00 58.93 29.66
N GLY A 448 18.74 59.09 28.56
CA GLY A 448 19.61 60.25 28.32
C GLY A 448 18.84 61.57 28.36
N VAL A 449 17.70 61.65 27.67
CA VAL A 449 16.83 62.84 27.66
C VAL A 449 16.25 63.12 29.05
N VAL A 450 15.83 62.09 29.79
CA VAL A 450 15.34 62.27 31.17
C VAL A 450 16.43 62.84 32.07
N ARG A 451 17.67 62.34 31.98
CA ARG A 451 18.80 62.87 32.73
C ARG A 451 19.12 64.34 32.38
N GLU A 452 18.99 64.72 31.11
CA GLU A 452 19.18 66.11 30.68
C GLU A 452 18.13 67.03 31.30
N VAL A 453 16.86 66.65 31.26
CA VAL A 453 15.74 67.40 31.87
C VAL A 453 15.89 67.50 33.40
N GLU A 454 16.29 66.43 34.07
CA GLU A 454 16.55 66.44 35.53
C GLU A 454 17.75 67.34 35.89
N GLY A 455 18.77 67.38 35.03
CA GLY A 455 19.93 68.28 35.19
C GLY A 455 19.55 69.75 35.03
N GLU A 456 18.74 70.09 34.03
CA GLU A 456 18.24 71.46 33.84
C GLU A 456 17.34 71.92 35.01
N MET A 457 16.46 71.05 35.51
CA MET A 457 15.64 71.38 36.69
C MET A 457 16.47 71.58 37.96
N SER A 458 17.55 70.83 38.13
CA SER A 458 18.45 70.97 39.30
C SER A 458 19.30 72.24 39.26
N GLY A 459 19.52 72.84 38.08
CA GLY A 459 20.23 74.12 37.93
C GLY A 459 19.36 75.36 38.10
N LEU A 460 18.03 75.18 38.18
CA LEU A 460 17.03 76.26 38.33
C LEU A 460 16.55 76.46 39.77
N CYS A 461 16.94 75.58 40.70
CA CYS A 461 16.75 75.74 42.15
C CYS A 461 18.04 76.21 42.81
#